data_AF-X0W0U4-F1
#
_entry.id   AF-X0W0U4-F1
#
_cell.length_a   1.000
_cell.length_b   1.000
_cell.length_c   1.000
_cell.angle_alpha   90.00
_cell.angle_beta   90.00
_cell.angle_gamma   90.00
#
_symmetry.space_group_name_H-M   'P 1'
#
loop_
_entity.id
_entity.type
_entity.pdbx_description
1 polymer ?
#
loop_
_entity_poly.entity_id
_entity_poly.type
_entity_poly.pdbx_seq_one_letter_code
_entity_poly.pdbx_strand_id
1 'polypeptide(L)'
;DSSAEWQDVSVAGGYSVPSDDLWSFTQWGNQILAVNIDDPTQTYTMGTSALFANLAGSPPQARQIAVVRDFVVVGDTWDGVDGFQTQRVRWSAIGDPTSWTVSAATQSDFQDLSGPNGTVKKVIGGEFGTIFQERAITRMTYVGSPAIFQFDTIEESRGTPASGSVVKLGRNIFYLGDDGFYVFDGVQSTPISHNKISKTFLDDLDTDYYHRITAALDPINQIIMWSYPGSGNSNGTPNRVVSFNYSQDAKYRWSYSEIE
;
A
#
# COMPACT_ATOMS: atom_id res chain seq x y z
N ASP A 1 4.81 -27.90 -16.10
CA ASP A 1 5.60 -27.09 -15.18
C ASP A 1 5.87 -27.94 -13.95
N SER A 2 7.14 -28.19 -13.64
CA SER A 2 7.53 -29.12 -12.58
C SER A 2 6.99 -28.65 -11.23
N SER A 3 6.56 -29.58 -10.38
CA SER A 3 6.13 -29.36 -9.00
C SER A 3 7.23 -28.65 -8.20
N ALA A 4 7.26 -27.33 -8.25
CA ALA A 4 7.99 -26.54 -7.28
C ALA A 4 7.27 -26.72 -5.94
N GLU A 5 7.85 -27.52 -5.05
CA GLU A 5 7.42 -27.51 -3.66
C GLU A 5 7.73 -26.13 -3.10
N TRP A 6 6.71 -25.45 -2.56
CA TRP A 6 6.90 -24.19 -1.87
C TRP A 6 7.77 -24.42 -0.65
N GLN A 7 8.95 -23.83 -0.65
CA GLN A 7 9.85 -23.87 0.49
C GLN A 7 9.53 -22.72 1.44
N ASP A 8 9.40 -23.04 2.73
CA ASP A 8 9.31 -22.02 3.76
C ASP A 8 10.67 -21.31 3.90
N VAL A 9 10.64 -20.00 3.70
CA VAL A 9 11.81 -19.11 3.80
C VAL A 9 11.67 -18.10 4.94
N SER A 10 10.73 -18.31 5.86
CA SER A 10 10.49 -17.43 7.01
C SER A 10 11.70 -17.36 7.95
N VAL A 11 11.80 -16.27 8.72
CA VAL A 11 12.81 -16.19 9.79
C VAL A 11 12.59 -17.31 10.82
N ALA A 12 13.69 -17.82 11.38
CA ALA A 12 13.61 -18.82 12.45
C ALA A 12 12.84 -18.25 13.65
N GLY A 13 11.78 -18.95 14.07
CA GLY A 13 10.90 -18.52 15.17
C GLY A 13 9.55 -17.95 14.73
N GLY A 14 9.38 -17.66 13.43
CA GLY A 14 8.12 -17.16 12.87
C GLY A 14 7.90 -15.67 13.11
N TYR A 15 6.63 -15.25 12.94
CA TYR A 15 6.20 -13.85 12.95
C TYR A 15 4.99 -13.67 13.88
N SER A 16 4.80 -12.44 14.36
CA SER A 16 3.73 -12.07 15.29
C SER A 16 2.51 -11.46 14.60
N VAL A 17 2.55 -11.31 13.27
CA VAL A 17 1.45 -10.74 12.48
C VAL A 17 0.10 -11.44 12.81
N PRO A 18 -0.92 -10.67 13.22
CA PRO A 18 -2.26 -11.20 13.44
C PRO A 18 -2.87 -11.74 12.15
N SER A 19 -3.86 -12.64 12.27
CA SER A 19 -4.61 -13.16 11.11
C SER A 19 -5.36 -12.10 10.31
N ASP A 20 -5.58 -10.93 10.91
CA ASP A 20 -6.33 -9.81 10.32
C ASP A 20 -5.43 -8.69 9.77
N ASP A 21 -4.10 -8.80 9.90
CA ASP A 21 -3.15 -7.85 9.31
C ASP A 21 -2.39 -8.49 8.14
N LEU A 22 -1.81 -7.64 7.28
CA LEU A 22 -1.21 -8.04 6.02
C LEU A 22 0.25 -7.58 5.95
N TRP A 23 1.06 -8.39 5.29
CA TRP A 23 2.40 -7.99 4.90
C TRP A 23 2.37 -7.02 3.73
N SER A 24 3.27 -6.05 3.76
CA SER A 24 3.55 -5.16 2.65
C SER A 24 4.99 -5.34 2.20
N PHE A 25 5.20 -5.42 0.88
CA PHE A 25 6.49 -5.75 0.29
C PHE A 25 6.94 -4.66 -0.67
N THR A 26 8.25 -4.46 -0.75
CA THR A 26 8.87 -3.69 -1.82
C THR A 26 10.20 -4.32 -2.24
N GLN A 27 10.62 -4.06 -3.47
CA GLN A 27 11.92 -4.48 -3.96
C GLN A 27 12.90 -3.30 -3.93
N TRP A 28 14.06 -3.50 -3.32
CA TRP A 28 15.17 -2.57 -3.29
C TRP A 28 16.39 -3.22 -3.96
N GLY A 29 16.66 -2.88 -5.23
CA GLY A 29 17.71 -3.53 -6.01
C GLY A 29 17.51 -5.05 -6.08
N ASN A 30 18.43 -5.82 -5.49
CA ASN A 30 18.35 -7.28 -5.39
C ASN A 30 17.75 -7.80 -4.07
N GLN A 31 17.27 -6.90 -3.22
CA GLN A 31 16.64 -7.23 -1.93
C GLN A 31 15.13 -7.09 -2.01
N ILE A 32 14.42 -8.00 -1.36
CA ILE A 32 13.00 -7.84 -1.02
C ILE A 32 12.93 -7.38 0.43
N LEU A 33 12.22 -6.30 0.66
CA LEU A 33 11.92 -5.79 2.00
C LEU A 33 10.45 -6.07 2.29
N ALA A 34 10.17 -6.54 3.50
CA ALA A 34 8.82 -6.84 3.96
C ALA A 34 8.57 -6.18 5.31
N VAL A 35 7.41 -5.54 5.45
CA VAL A 35 6.99 -4.91 6.70
C VAL A 35 5.62 -5.42 7.11
N ASN A 36 5.45 -5.52 8.42
CA ASN A 36 4.18 -5.44 9.10
C ASN A 36 4.39 -4.59 10.36
N ILE A 37 3.32 -4.28 11.08
CA ILE A 37 3.39 -3.38 12.22
C ILE A 37 3.89 -4.04 13.52
N ASP A 38 3.84 -5.36 13.61
CA ASP A 38 4.11 -6.13 14.84
C ASP A 38 5.53 -6.71 14.85
N ASP A 39 6.13 -6.96 13.68
CA ASP A 39 7.46 -7.54 13.52
C ASP A 39 8.48 -6.52 12.98
N PRO A 40 9.78 -6.68 13.30
CA PRO A 40 10.82 -5.89 12.66
C PRO A 40 10.78 -6.03 11.13
N THR A 41 11.14 -4.97 10.40
CA THR A 41 11.27 -5.02 8.94
C THR A 41 12.20 -6.17 8.53
N GLN A 42 11.70 -7.03 7.65
CA GLN A 42 12.43 -8.18 7.14
C GLN A 42 13.11 -7.85 5.80
N THR A 43 14.20 -8.56 5.51
CA THR A 43 14.92 -8.49 4.24
C THR A 43 15.26 -9.89 3.72
N TYR A 44 15.25 -10.03 2.40
CA TYR A 44 15.67 -11.24 1.69
C TYR A 44 16.45 -10.85 0.43
N THR A 45 17.70 -11.29 0.33
CA THR A 45 18.54 -11.05 -0.86
C THR A 45 18.35 -12.16 -1.87
N MET A 46 17.80 -11.83 -3.04
CA MET A 46 17.51 -12.81 -4.08
C MET A 46 18.80 -13.48 -4.59
N GLY A 47 18.79 -14.81 -4.68
CA GLY A 47 19.95 -15.59 -5.11
C GLY A 47 21.07 -15.75 -4.06
N THR A 48 20.88 -15.25 -2.83
CA THR A 48 21.87 -15.40 -1.75
C THR A 48 21.26 -15.82 -0.42
N SER A 49 20.15 -15.20 -0.01
CA SER A 49 19.44 -15.56 1.22
C SER A 49 18.82 -16.95 1.11
N ALA A 50 18.89 -17.71 2.20
CA ALA A 50 18.13 -18.95 2.38
C ALA A 50 16.81 -18.69 3.13
N LEU A 51 16.82 -17.76 4.09
CA LEU A 51 15.67 -17.33 4.88
C LEU A 51 15.63 -15.79 4.91
N PHE A 52 14.46 -15.23 5.24
CA PHE A 52 14.31 -13.84 5.66
C PHE A 52 15.05 -13.58 6.97
N ALA A 53 15.48 -12.33 7.16
CA ALA A 53 16.12 -11.87 8.38
C ALA A 53 15.73 -10.41 8.68
N ASN A 54 15.92 -9.99 9.93
CA ASN A 54 15.72 -8.60 10.33
C ASN A 54 16.66 -7.66 9.55
N LEU A 55 16.12 -6.60 8.98
CA LEU A 55 16.89 -5.55 8.34
C LEU A 55 17.73 -4.81 9.41
N ALA A 56 19.00 -4.58 9.10
CA ALA A 56 19.89 -3.82 9.96
C ALA A 56 19.44 -2.35 10.10
N GLY A 57 19.92 -1.66 11.14
CA GLY A 57 19.62 -0.24 11.36
C GLY A 57 18.39 0.04 12.20
N SER A 58 17.64 -1.00 12.59
CA SER A 58 16.39 -0.88 13.35
C SER A 58 15.40 0.12 12.71
N PRO A 59 15.00 -0.10 11.45
CA PRO A 59 13.88 0.64 10.87
C PRO A 59 12.65 0.56 11.79
N PRO A 60 11.79 1.58 11.80
CA PRO A 60 10.50 1.48 12.49
C PRO A 60 9.66 0.35 11.87
N GLN A 61 8.84 -0.30 12.70
CA GLN A 61 7.81 -1.21 12.22
C GLN A 61 6.75 -0.40 11.46
N ALA A 62 6.10 -0.98 10.45
CA ALA A 62 5.20 -0.23 9.59
C ALA A 62 4.21 -1.11 8.84
N ARG A 63 3.04 -0.57 8.48
CA ARG A 63 2.07 -1.28 7.61
C ARG A 63 2.34 -1.10 6.13
N GLN A 64 2.94 0.04 5.74
CA GLN A 64 3.14 0.38 4.34
C GLN A 64 4.63 0.57 4.05
N ILE A 65 5.07 0.07 2.90
CA ILE A 65 6.43 0.25 2.41
C ILE A 65 6.42 0.49 0.90
N ALA A 66 7.29 1.39 0.43
CA ALA A 66 7.55 1.61 -0.98
C ALA A 66 8.95 2.20 -1.19
N VAL A 67 9.43 2.17 -2.43
CA VAL A 67 10.65 2.86 -2.84
C VAL A 67 10.30 4.15 -3.59
N VAL A 68 10.77 5.28 -3.07
CA VAL A 68 10.65 6.59 -3.73
C VAL A 68 12.05 7.06 -4.11
N ARG A 69 12.37 7.05 -5.40
CA ARG A 69 13.74 7.22 -5.90
C ARG A 69 14.72 6.25 -5.20
N ASP A 70 15.71 6.78 -4.49
CA ASP A 70 16.72 6.03 -3.73
C ASP A 70 16.42 6.05 -2.22
N PHE A 71 15.14 6.07 -1.84
CA PHE A 71 14.73 5.99 -0.44
C PHE A 71 13.75 4.83 -0.25
N VAL A 72 13.96 4.06 0.81
CA VAL A 72 12.90 3.20 1.34
C VAL A 72 12.02 4.06 2.22
N VAL A 73 10.74 4.13 1.88
CA VAL A 73 9.74 4.94 2.57
C VAL A 73 8.73 4.00 3.21
N VAL A 74 8.43 4.24 4.48
CA VAL A 74 7.42 3.52 5.24
C VAL A 74 6.35 4.47 5.77
N GLY A 75 5.15 3.94 5.99
CA GLY A 75 4.02 4.70 6.51
C GLY A 75 3.18 3.91 7.51
N ASP A 76 2.49 4.63 8.38
CA ASP A 76 1.78 4.08 9.55
C ASP A 76 2.73 3.24 10.40
N THR A 77 3.56 3.97 11.17
CA THR A 77 4.77 3.42 11.79
C THR A 77 4.61 3.20 13.29
N TRP A 78 5.37 2.27 13.83
CA TRP A 78 5.59 2.11 15.27
C TRP A 78 7.08 1.98 15.58
N ASP A 79 7.53 2.60 16.66
CA ASP A 79 8.82 2.31 17.27
C ASP A 79 8.75 2.40 18.80
N GLY A 80 9.79 1.90 19.48
CA GLY A 80 9.85 1.86 20.94
C GLY A 80 10.04 3.23 21.61
N VAL A 81 10.25 4.31 20.84
CA VAL A 81 10.48 5.67 21.35
C VAL A 81 9.20 6.49 21.27
N ASP A 82 8.58 6.54 20.10
CA ASP A 82 7.41 7.38 19.80
C ASP A 82 6.08 6.60 19.83
N GLY A 83 6.12 5.27 19.91
CA GLY A 83 4.92 4.42 19.87
C GLY A 83 4.23 4.45 18.51
N PHE A 84 2.90 4.28 18.48
CA PHE A 84 2.12 4.28 17.24
C PHE A 84 1.99 5.69 16.66
N GLN A 85 2.47 5.86 15.43
CA GLN A 85 2.42 7.09 14.66
C GLN A 85 1.73 6.81 13.32
N THR A 86 0.40 6.78 13.34
CA THR A 86 -0.42 6.35 12.20
C THR A 86 -0.40 7.30 11.01
N GLN A 87 0.00 8.55 11.24
CA GLN A 87 0.06 9.60 10.22
C GLN A 87 1.49 9.88 9.75
N ARG A 88 2.47 9.14 10.28
CA ARG A 88 3.87 9.31 9.95
C ARG A 88 4.20 8.64 8.63
N VAL A 89 4.96 9.36 7.83
CA VAL A 89 5.77 8.82 6.75
C VAL A 89 7.23 9.02 7.11
N ARG A 90 8.02 7.95 7.09
CA ARG A 90 9.44 7.98 7.45
C ARG A 90 10.26 7.33 6.35
N TRP A 91 11.49 7.79 6.16
CA TRP A 91 12.36 7.28 5.11
C TRP A 91 13.79 7.02 5.57
N SER A 92 14.41 6.04 4.92
CA SER A 92 15.81 5.67 5.14
C SER A 92 16.76 6.78 4.69
N ALA A 93 18.06 6.58 4.91
CA ALA A 93 19.09 7.36 4.25
C ALA A 93 19.04 7.15 2.74
N ILE A 94 19.49 8.16 2.00
CA ILE A 94 19.59 8.07 0.54
C ILE A 94 20.55 6.95 0.13
N GLY A 95 20.07 6.02 -0.67
CA GLY A 95 20.86 4.89 -1.19
C GLY A 95 21.19 3.80 -0.16
N ASP A 96 20.72 3.92 1.09
CA ASP A 96 21.00 2.95 2.15
C ASP A 96 19.73 2.62 2.96
N PRO A 97 19.11 1.44 2.74
CA PRO A 97 17.90 1.02 3.45
C PRO A 97 18.16 0.62 4.91
N THR A 98 19.42 0.62 5.36
CA THR A 98 19.82 0.20 6.72
C THR A 98 20.18 1.35 7.64
N SER A 99 19.93 2.60 7.23
CA SER A 99 20.18 3.79 8.04
C SER A 99 18.91 4.63 8.14
N TRP A 100 18.42 4.84 9.37
CA TRP A 100 17.13 5.46 9.67
C TRP A 100 17.22 6.58 10.71
N THR A 101 18.43 6.94 11.10
CA THR A 101 18.71 8.00 12.06
C THR A 101 18.56 9.34 11.37
N VAL A 102 17.69 10.20 11.90
CA VAL A 102 17.44 11.54 11.36
C VAL A 102 18.74 12.31 11.22
N SER A 103 19.06 12.72 9.99
CA SER A 103 20.30 13.42 9.68
C SER A 103 20.25 14.06 8.30
N ALA A 104 20.40 15.38 8.25
CA ALA A 104 20.48 16.13 7.00
C ALA A 104 21.66 15.70 6.09
N ALA A 105 22.70 15.07 6.65
CA ALA A 105 23.85 14.55 5.89
C ALA A 105 23.50 13.24 5.14
N THR A 106 22.73 12.36 5.78
CA THR A 106 22.25 11.10 5.17
C THR A 106 20.90 11.26 4.48
N GLN A 107 20.24 12.40 4.70
CA GLN A 107 18.90 12.73 4.23
C GLN A 107 17.81 11.77 4.71
N SER A 108 18.06 11.01 5.79
CA SER A 108 17.01 10.28 6.50
C SER A 108 16.26 11.24 7.41
N ASP A 109 14.94 11.20 7.36
CA ASP A 109 14.06 11.96 8.23
C ASP A 109 12.64 11.35 8.22
N PHE A 110 11.69 12.02 8.87
CA PHE A 110 10.27 11.68 8.83
C PHE A 110 9.41 12.94 8.74
N GLN A 111 8.16 12.75 8.33
CA GLN A 111 7.14 13.80 8.35
C GLN A 111 5.84 13.20 8.86
N ASP A 112 5.25 13.87 9.85
CA ASP A 112 3.88 13.59 10.27
C ASP A 112 2.94 14.40 9.38
N LEU A 113 2.04 13.70 8.68
CA LEU A 113 1.07 14.31 7.77
C LEU A 113 -0.11 14.93 8.55
N SER A 114 -0.94 15.70 7.84
CA SER A 114 -2.01 16.48 8.45
C SER A 114 -3.04 15.62 9.20
N GLY A 115 -3.19 15.89 10.50
CA GLY A 115 -4.23 15.39 11.42
C GLY A 115 -5.59 15.04 10.82
N PRO A 116 -6.29 16.00 10.18
CA PRO A 116 -7.65 15.81 9.66
C PRO A 116 -7.78 14.78 8.53
N ASN A 117 -6.70 14.53 7.79
CA ASN A 117 -6.71 13.62 6.65
C ASN A 117 -6.71 12.14 7.06
N GLY A 118 -6.41 11.86 8.33
CA GLY A 118 -6.41 10.53 8.92
C GLY A 118 -5.13 9.72 8.66
N THR A 119 -5.22 8.43 8.98
CA THR A 119 -4.11 7.46 8.92
C THR A 119 -3.54 7.30 7.52
N VAL A 120 -2.24 7.03 7.41
CA VAL A 120 -1.60 6.62 6.15
C VAL A 120 -2.04 5.21 5.80
N LYS A 121 -2.74 5.06 4.67
CA LYS A 121 -3.32 3.78 4.23
C LYS A 121 -2.50 3.10 3.15
N LYS A 122 -1.84 3.85 2.27
CA LYS A 122 -0.97 3.28 1.24
C LYS A 122 0.14 4.25 0.86
N VAL A 123 1.35 3.75 0.70
CA VAL A 123 2.44 4.50 0.08
C VAL A 123 2.74 3.85 -1.27
N ILE A 124 2.71 4.64 -2.33
CA ILE A 124 3.02 4.20 -3.69
C ILE A 124 4.31 4.88 -4.14
N GLY A 125 5.29 4.04 -4.49
CA GLY A 125 6.63 4.46 -4.92
C GLY A 125 6.72 4.92 -6.38
N GLY A 126 7.88 5.48 -6.74
CA GLY A 126 8.15 6.03 -8.08
C GLY A 126 9.14 7.19 -8.04
N GLU A 127 9.10 8.05 -9.07
CA GLU A 127 9.89 9.29 -9.12
C GLU A 127 9.49 10.27 -8.00
N PHE A 128 8.21 10.26 -7.64
CA PHE A 128 7.64 10.88 -6.47
C PHE A 128 6.81 9.84 -5.71
N GLY A 129 6.65 10.03 -4.40
CA GLY A 129 5.75 9.22 -3.60
C GLY A 129 4.32 9.71 -3.75
N THR A 130 3.37 8.79 -3.87
CA THR A 130 1.93 9.10 -3.73
C THR A 130 1.43 8.42 -2.46
N ILE A 131 1.02 9.21 -1.48
CA ILE A 131 0.59 8.74 -0.16
C ILE A 131 -0.92 8.89 -0.09
N PHE A 132 -1.60 7.76 0.07
CA PHE A 132 -3.02 7.72 0.37
C PHE A 132 -3.22 7.78 1.87
N GLN A 133 -3.98 8.76 2.33
CA GLN A 133 -4.55 8.81 3.66
C GLN A 133 -6.02 8.37 3.61
N GLU A 134 -6.70 8.32 4.74
CA GLU A 134 -8.14 8.02 4.80
C GLU A 134 -8.97 9.00 3.96
N ARG A 135 -8.63 10.29 4.02
CA ARG A 135 -9.44 11.37 3.41
C ARG A 135 -8.65 12.32 2.50
N ALA A 136 -7.43 11.96 2.12
CA ALA A 136 -6.61 12.78 1.22
C ALA A 136 -5.60 11.95 0.42
N ILE A 137 -5.06 12.55 -0.63
CA ILE A 137 -3.89 12.04 -1.36
C ILE A 137 -2.82 13.12 -1.35
N THR A 138 -1.65 12.78 -0.80
CA THR A 138 -0.50 13.68 -0.69
C THR A 138 0.63 13.19 -1.59
N ARG A 139 1.25 14.12 -2.32
CA ARG A 139 2.44 13.86 -3.13
C ARG A 139 3.68 14.19 -2.30
N MET A 140 4.63 13.26 -2.29
CA MET A 140 5.95 13.38 -1.68
C MET A 140 7.00 13.57 -2.77
N THR A 141 7.55 14.79 -2.88
CA THR A 141 8.51 15.18 -3.92
C THR A 141 9.87 15.43 -3.30
N TYR A 142 10.92 14.77 -3.79
CA TYR A 142 12.27 15.01 -3.30
C TYR A 142 12.79 16.38 -3.77
N VAL A 143 13.18 17.22 -2.81
CA VAL A 143 13.71 18.58 -3.00
C VAL A 143 15.15 18.75 -2.49
N GLY A 144 15.67 17.77 -1.75
CA GLY A 144 16.99 17.81 -1.14
C GLY A 144 17.05 18.61 0.16
N SER A 145 18.20 18.60 0.83
CA SER A 145 18.39 19.25 2.13
C SER A 145 18.14 20.77 2.09
N PRO A 146 17.61 21.38 3.16
CA PRO A 146 17.36 20.77 4.47
C PRO A 146 16.00 20.08 4.62
N ALA A 147 15.03 20.34 3.73
CA ALA A 147 13.69 19.77 3.85
C ALA A 147 13.60 18.29 3.39
N ILE A 148 14.52 17.87 2.51
CA ILE A 148 14.64 16.55 1.88
C ILE A 148 13.45 16.22 0.97
N PHE A 149 12.23 16.19 1.51
CA PHE A 149 10.97 15.99 0.79
C PHE A 149 10.00 17.14 1.05
N GLN A 150 9.31 17.58 -0.02
CA GLN A 150 8.14 18.44 0.04
C GLN A 150 6.88 17.58 -0.04
N PHE A 151 5.89 17.90 0.79
CA PHE A 151 4.61 17.21 0.84
C PHE A 151 3.49 18.16 0.41
N ASP A 152 2.85 17.86 -0.72
CA ASP A 152 1.76 18.65 -1.27
C ASP A 152 0.49 17.80 -1.29
N THR A 153 -0.58 18.25 -0.62
CA THR A 153 -1.88 17.57 -0.70
C THR A 153 -2.52 17.90 -2.04
N ILE A 154 -2.70 16.88 -2.88
CA ILE A 154 -3.20 17.03 -4.24
C ILE A 154 -4.72 16.85 -4.28
N GLU A 155 -5.24 15.89 -3.51
CA GLU A 155 -6.66 15.66 -3.33
C GLU A 155 -7.02 15.86 -1.86
N GLU A 156 -7.94 16.78 -1.62
CA GLU A 156 -8.56 17.00 -0.32
C GLU A 156 -9.94 16.34 -0.31
N SER A 157 -10.32 15.76 0.84
CA SER A 157 -11.60 15.06 1.04
C SER A 157 -11.79 13.73 0.30
N ARG A 158 -10.78 13.26 -0.45
CA ARG A 158 -10.79 11.94 -1.10
C ARG A 158 -9.51 11.19 -0.77
N GLY A 159 -9.67 10.08 -0.08
CA GLY A 159 -8.60 9.13 0.24
C GLY A 159 -9.08 7.71 0.02
N THR A 160 -8.57 6.77 0.79
CA THR A 160 -9.02 5.37 0.74
C THR A 160 -9.27 4.82 2.13
N PRO A 161 -10.44 4.23 2.41
CA PRO A 161 -10.65 3.48 3.65
C PRO A 161 -9.94 2.13 3.64
N ALA A 162 -9.66 1.57 2.45
CA ALA A 162 -9.13 0.22 2.26
C ALA A 162 -7.76 0.23 1.58
N SER A 163 -6.70 0.06 2.37
CA SER A 163 -5.30 0.02 1.91
C SER A 163 -5.05 -1.00 0.79
N GLY A 164 -5.68 -2.18 0.86
CA GLY A 164 -5.55 -3.25 -0.12
C GLY A 164 -6.30 -3.01 -1.43
N SER A 165 -7.14 -1.96 -1.51
CA SER A 165 -7.88 -1.62 -2.74
C SER A 165 -7.03 -0.86 -3.78
N VAL A 166 -5.87 -0.34 -3.37
CA VAL A 166 -5.05 0.59 -4.17
C VAL A 166 -4.12 -0.19 -5.10
N VAL A 167 -4.23 0.06 -6.41
CA VAL A 167 -3.40 -0.59 -7.44
C VAL A 167 -2.86 0.42 -8.44
N LYS A 168 -1.57 0.33 -8.74
CA LYS A 168 -0.89 1.21 -9.70
C LYS A 168 -0.76 0.53 -11.07
N LEU A 169 -1.11 1.26 -12.13
CA LEU A 169 -0.83 0.91 -13.53
C LEU A 169 -0.20 2.12 -14.22
N GLY A 170 1.11 2.05 -14.47
CA GLY A 170 1.86 3.18 -15.04
C GLY A 170 1.77 4.41 -14.14
N ARG A 171 1.19 5.50 -14.65
CA ARG A 171 0.93 6.74 -13.89
C ARG A 171 -0.41 6.73 -13.15
N ASN A 172 -1.35 5.88 -13.56
CA ASN A 172 -2.68 5.84 -12.99
C ASN A 172 -2.70 4.95 -11.75
N ILE A 173 -3.42 5.37 -10.73
CA ILE A 173 -3.64 4.61 -9.51
C ILE A 173 -5.14 4.44 -9.33
N PHE A 174 -5.60 3.19 -9.31
CA PHE A 174 -6.99 2.84 -9.09
C PHE A 174 -7.20 2.52 -7.62
N TYR A 175 -8.27 2.99 -7.02
CA TYR A 175 -8.53 2.81 -5.60
C TYR A 175 -10.02 2.88 -5.28
N LEU A 176 -10.39 2.35 -4.11
CA LEU A 176 -11.71 2.54 -3.51
C LEU A 176 -11.66 3.74 -2.55
N GLY A 177 -12.52 4.73 -2.78
CA GLY A 177 -12.84 5.80 -1.84
C GLY A 177 -14.15 5.52 -1.10
N ASP A 178 -14.61 6.47 -0.29
CA ASP A 178 -15.80 6.31 0.55
C ASP A 178 -17.12 6.16 -0.24
N ASP A 179 -17.21 6.75 -1.44
CA ASP A 179 -18.42 6.74 -2.29
C ASP A 179 -18.26 5.92 -3.59
N GLY A 180 -17.14 5.23 -3.76
CA GLY A 180 -16.92 4.31 -4.87
C GLY A 180 -15.48 4.27 -5.38
N PHE A 181 -15.32 3.75 -6.59
CA PHE A 181 -14.03 3.54 -7.23
C PHE A 181 -13.59 4.75 -8.04
N TYR A 182 -12.30 5.05 -7.96
CA TYR A 182 -11.64 6.18 -8.59
C TYR A 182 -10.39 5.76 -9.34
N VAL A 183 -10.01 6.59 -10.30
CA VAL A 183 -8.67 6.61 -10.88
C VAL A 183 -8.00 7.94 -10.57
N PHE A 184 -6.82 7.90 -9.97
CA PHE A 184 -5.96 9.04 -9.75
C PHE A 184 -4.88 9.08 -10.83
N ASP A 185 -4.80 10.18 -11.59
CA ASP A 185 -3.84 10.36 -12.69
C ASP A 185 -2.53 11.05 -12.24
N GLY A 186 -2.35 11.19 -10.93
CA GLY A 186 -1.29 11.96 -10.31
C GLY A 186 -1.69 13.38 -9.96
N VAL A 187 -2.67 13.98 -10.63
CA VAL A 187 -3.12 15.37 -10.42
C VAL A 187 -4.54 15.42 -9.87
N GLN A 188 -5.42 14.54 -10.31
CA GLN A 188 -6.80 14.51 -9.84
C GLN A 188 -7.38 13.09 -9.82
N SER A 189 -8.40 12.91 -9.00
CA SER A 189 -9.20 11.69 -8.88
C SER A 189 -10.48 11.79 -9.69
N THR A 190 -10.64 10.90 -10.67
CA THR A 190 -11.84 10.79 -11.50
C THR A 190 -12.68 9.57 -11.09
N PRO A 191 -13.99 9.72 -10.80
CA PRO A 191 -14.84 8.58 -10.45
C PRO A 191 -15.07 7.66 -11.66
N ILE A 192 -14.89 6.35 -11.48
CA ILE A 192 -15.05 5.35 -12.55
C ILE A 192 -16.30 4.46 -12.40
N SER A 193 -16.86 4.41 -11.18
CA SER A 193 -18.03 3.58 -10.83
C SER A 193 -19.31 4.37 -10.55
N HIS A 194 -19.24 5.70 -10.53
CA HIS A 194 -20.40 6.56 -10.25
C HIS A 194 -21.52 6.32 -11.27
N ASN A 195 -22.76 6.20 -10.80
CA ASN A 195 -23.93 5.78 -11.60
C ASN A 195 -23.78 4.44 -12.34
N LYS A 196 -22.82 3.61 -11.93
CA LYS A 196 -22.63 2.24 -12.42
C LYS A 196 -22.80 1.26 -11.27
N ILE A 197 -21.69 0.83 -10.66
CA ILE A 197 -21.68 -0.23 -9.65
C ILE A 197 -21.53 0.30 -8.22
N SER A 198 -21.16 1.57 -8.00
CA SER A 198 -20.88 2.11 -6.65
C SER A 198 -21.96 1.77 -5.64
N LYS A 199 -23.23 2.03 -5.99
CA LYS A 199 -24.35 1.80 -5.07
C LYS A 199 -24.50 0.32 -4.73
N THR A 200 -24.53 -0.54 -5.75
CA THR A 200 -24.66 -2.00 -5.56
C THR A 200 -23.50 -2.57 -4.75
N PHE A 201 -22.28 -2.10 -5.00
CA PHE A 201 -21.09 -2.51 -4.25
C PHE A 201 -21.16 -2.08 -2.78
N LEU A 202 -21.46 -0.80 -2.52
CA LEU A 202 -21.52 -0.27 -1.17
C LEU A 202 -22.69 -0.85 -0.36
N ASP A 203 -23.81 -1.18 -1.00
CA ASP A 203 -24.96 -1.83 -0.36
C ASP A 203 -24.67 -3.32 -0.01
N ASP A 204 -23.73 -3.97 -0.72
CA ASP A 204 -23.35 -5.38 -0.50
C ASP A 204 -22.13 -5.53 0.43
N LEU A 205 -21.24 -4.53 0.45
CA LEU A 205 -20.00 -4.55 1.22
C LEU A 205 -20.25 -4.58 2.74
N ASP A 206 -19.60 -5.51 3.42
CA ASP A 206 -19.50 -5.50 4.87
C ASP A 206 -18.40 -4.54 5.33
N THR A 207 -18.80 -3.37 5.83
CA THR A 207 -17.87 -2.28 6.16
C THR A 207 -17.01 -2.58 7.39
N ASP A 208 -17.36 -3.57 8.22
CA ASP A 208 -16.51 -3.95 9.36
C ASP A 208 -15.20 -4.59 8.90
N TYR A 209 -15.15 -5.09 7.66
CA TYR A 209 -14.00 -5.79 7.09
C TYR A 209 -13.34 -5.04 5.91
N TYR A 210 -13.38 -3.70 5.90
CA TYR A 210 -12.69 -2.88 4.88
C TYR A 210 -11.20 -3.24 4.70
N HIS A 211 -10.53 -3.63 5.79
CA HIS A 211 -9.11 -4.01 5.80
C HIS A 211 -8.81 -5.29 5.00
N ARG A 212 -9.84 -6.10 4.70
CA ARG A 212 -9.71 -7.35 3.92
C ARG A 212 -9.99 -7.19 2.43
N ILE A 213 -10.33 -5.99 1.97
CA ILE A 213 -10.45 -5.73 0.54
C ILE A 213 -9.07 -5.80 -0.08
N THR A 214 -8.92 -6.63 -1.11
CA THR A 214 -7.67 -6.76 -1.87
C THR A 214 -7.93 -6.52 -3.34
N ALA A 215 -6.89 -6.09 -4.06
CA ALA A 215 -7.00 -5.77 -5.46
C ALA A 215 -5.85 -6.37 -6.27
N ALA A 216 -6.16 -6.77 -7.49
CA ALA A 216 -5.22 -7.36 -8.44
C ALA A 216 -5.39 -6.73 -9.82
N LEU A 217 -4.28 -6.55 -10.52
CA LEU A 217 -4.22 -6.04 -11.89
C LEU A 217 -3.78 -7.16 -12.83
N ASP A 218 -4.58 -7.41 -13.86
CA ASP A 218 -4.23 -8.24 -15.01
C ASP A 218 -3.95 -7.34 -16.22
N PRO A 219 -2.67 -7.08 -16.53
CA PRO A 219 -2.31 -6.21 -17.65
C PRO A 219 -2.57 -6.82 -19.02
N ILE A 220 -2.66 -8.16 -19.13
CA ILE A 220 -2.86 -8.86 -20.40
C ILE A 220 -4.31 -8.72 -20.84
N ASN A 221 -5.25 -8.98 -19.92
CA ASN A 221 -6.69 -8.86 -20.20
C ASN A 221 -7.22 -7.43 -19.98
N GLN A 222 -6.39 -6.53 -19.47
CA GLN A 222 -6.73 -5.15 -19.15
C GLN A 222 -7.85 -5.04 -18.10
N ILE A 223 -7.75 -5.85 -17.05
CA ILE A 223 -8.77 -5.94 -15.99
C ILE A 223 -8.12 -5.63 -14.64
N ILE A 224 -8.82 -4.85 -13.82
CA ILE A 224 -8.55 -4.72 -12.38
C ILE A 224 -9.66 -5.43 -11.65
N MET A 225 -9.32 -6.20 -10.63
CA MET A 225 -10.25 -6.96 -9.82
C MET A 225 -10.09 -6.51 -8.37
N TRP A 226 -11.22 -6.29 -7.69
CA TRP A 226 -11.27 -6.09 -6.25
C TRP A 226 -12.05 -7.23 -5.63
N SER A 227 -11.41 -7.98 -4.75
CA SER A 227 -12.10 -8.93 -3.89
C SER A 227 -12.50 -8.24 -2.58
N TYR A 228 -13.70 -8.55 -2.10
CA TYR A 228 -14.22 -7.94 -0.88
C TYR A 228 -15.18 -8.88 -0.14
N PRO A 229 -15.37 -8.65 1.17
CA PRO A 229 -16.39 -9.34 1.97
C PRO A 229 -17.75 -8.71 1.66
N GLY A 230 -18.58 -9.41 0.89
CA GLY A 230 -19.95 -9.00 0.61
C GLY A 230 -20.95 -9.67 1.54
N SER A 231 -22.24 -9.57 1.21
CA SER A 231 -23.30 -10.26 1.92
C SER A 231 -23.05 -11.78 1.94
N GLY A 232 -23.29 -12.41 3.08
CA GLY A 232 -23.07 -13.85 3.29
C GLY A 232 -21.60 -14.25 3.49
N ASN A 233 -20.68 -13.30 3.69
CA ASN A 233 -19.30 -13.63 4.07
C ASN A 233 -19.26 -14.37 5.42
N SER A 234 -18.23 -15.21 5.60
CA SER A 234 -17.96 -15.91 6.87
C SER A 234 -16.74 -15.31 7.54
N ASN A 235 -16.92 -14.64 8.68
CA ASN A 235 -15.85 -13.96 9.43
C ASN A 235 -15.02 -12.99 8.58
N GLY A 236 -15.64 -12.25 7.67
CA GLY A 236 -14.96 -11.28 6.81
C GLY A 236 -14.14 -11.87 5.68
N THR A 237 -14.22 -13.18 5.40
CA THR A 237 -13.53 -13.77 4.24
C THR A 237 -14.11 -13.21 2.94
N PRO A 238 -13.30 -12.61 2.04
CA PRO A 238 -13.79 -12.13 0.76
C PRO A 238 -14.47 -13.23 -0.06
N ASN A 239 -15.74 -13.03 -0.38
CA ASN A 239 -16.58 -13.95 -1.16
C ASN A 239 -17.09 -13.32 -2.46
N ARG A 240 -16.83 -12.03 -2.69
CA ARG A 240 -17.25 -11.30 -3.88
C ARG A 240 -16.05 -10.73 -4.61
N VAL A 241 -16.16 -10.63 -5.94
CA VAL A 241 -15.20 -9.93 -6.78
C VAL A 241 -15.93 -8.99 -7.71
N VAL A 242 -15.48 -7.74 -7.75
CA VAL A 242 -15.86 -6.78 -8.78
C VAL A 242 -14.69 -6.53 -9.71
N SER A 243 -14.92 -6.64 -11.01
CA SER A 243 -13.89 -6.45 -12.02
C SER A 243 -14.21 -5.25 -12.90
N PHE A 244 -13.18 -4.49 -13.23
CA PHE A 244 -13.23 -3.33 -14.09
C PHE A 244 -12.27 -3.53 -15.27
N ASN A 245 -12.83 -3.51 -16.48
CA ASN A 245 -12.01 -3.52 -17.68
C ASN A 245 -11.65 -2.07 -18.05
N TYR A 246 -10.36 -1.76 -18.03
CA TYR A 246 -9.85 -0.41 -18.31
C TYR A 246 -9.46 -0.19 -19.79
N SER A 247 -9.77 -1.14 -20.67
CA SER A 247 -9.57 -1.00 -22.11
C SER A 247 -10.41 0.14 -22.68
N GLN A 248 -9.78 0.98 -23.49
CA GLN A 248 -10.46 2.08 -24.19
C GLN A 248 -11.50 1.56 -25.19
N ASP A 249 -11.25 0.39 -25.79
CA ASP A 249 -12.12 -0.22 -26.79
C ASP A 249 -13.37 -0.88 -26.18
N ALA A 250 -13.26 -1.37 -24.94
CA ALA A 250 -14.36 -2.05 -24.26
C ALA A 250 -15.42 -1.10 -23.66
N LYS A 251 -15.21 0.23 -23.68
CA LYS A 251 -16.05 1.24 -23.01
C LYS A 251 -16.22 0.98 -21.50
N TYR A 252 -15.12 0.78 -20.75
CA TYR A 252 -15.11 0.80 -19.28
C TYR A 252 -16.23 -0.03 -18.63
N ARG A 253 -16.17 -1.35 -18.82
CA ARG A 253 -17.19 -2.32 -18.34
C ARG A 253 -16.88 -2.83 -16.95
N TRP A 254 -17.95 -3.16 -16.25
CA TRP A 254 -17.93 -3.76 -14.92
C TRP A 254 -18.54 -5.16 -14.97
N SER A 255 -17.97 -6.10 -14.21
CA SER A 255 -18.52 -7.44 -13.99
C SER A 255 -18.50 -7.79 -12.51
N TYR A 256 -19.41 -8.66 -12.10
CA TYR A 256 -19.54 -9.17 -10.74
C TYR A 256 -19.38 -10.68 -10.76
N SER A 257 -18.62 -11.21 -9.81
CA SER A 257 -18.41 -12.64 -9.62
C SER A 257 -18.52 -13.00 -8.14
N GLU A 258 -19.02 -14.20 -7.87
CA GLU A 258 -19.08 -14.79 -6.53
C GLU A 258 -18.00 -15.88 -6.42
N ILE A 259 -17.38 -15.97 -5.25
CA ILE A 259 -16.45 -17.03 -4.90
C ILE A 259 -17.17 -17.92 -3.89
N GLU A 260 -17.28 -19.20 -4.21
CA GLU A 260 -17.75 -20.26 -3.31
C GLU A 260 -16.61 -20.76 -2.40
#